data_AF-A0A2V4E3N7-F1
#
_entry.id   AF-A0A2V4E3N7-F1
#
_cell.length_a   1.000
_cell.length_b   1.000
_cell.length_c   1.000
_cell.angle_alpha   90.00
_cell.angle_beta   90.00
_cell.angle_gamma   90.00
#
_symmetry.space_group_name_H-M   'P 1'
#
loop_
_entity.id
_entity.type
_entity.pdbx_description
1 polymer ?
#
loop_
_entity_poly.entity_id
_entity_poly.type
_entity_poly.pdbx_seq_one_letter_code
_entity_poly.pdbx_strand_id
1 'polypeptide(L)'
;MLHNKKGISMRLINTFMACVLTIGLTGCGIVQSTYEGAADLTNSVFSWSIRTIHLDITARAELNMDDEKLSSPVVIRIYQLKDAETFNSVFYEDLVNKDSDALKESLLESKELILKPNTSVSVDIPFNKKADVVGIAALYRDPNLKENSWRLVLTRSDLHINKPREIIASQYTIKLLDESK
;
A
#
# COMPACT_ATOMS: atom_id res chain seq x y z
N MET A 1 80.63 -22.73 48.80
CA MET A 1 80.48 -23.16 47.39
C MET A 1 79.33 -24.15 47.34
N LEU A 2 78.39 -23.94 46.43
CA LEU A 2 77.06 -24.56 46.31
C LEU A 2 77.08 -26.05 45.94
N HIS A 3 76.05 -26.81 46.38
CA HIS A 3 75.31 -27.86 45.62
C HIS A 3 74.24 -28.47 46.57
N ASN A 4 73.00 -27.97 46.64
CA ASN A 4 71.79 -28.30 45.86
C ASN A 4 71.54 -29.80 45.54
N LYS A 5 70.54 -30.40 46.20
CA LYS A 5 69.64 -31.42 45.63
C LYS A 5 68.22 -31.24 46.19
N LYS A 6 67.28 -30.88 45.31
CA LYS A 6 65.82 -30.84 45.57
C LYS A 6 65.23 -32.24 45.55
N GLY A 7 64.25 -32.46 46.44
CA GLY A 7 63.57 -33.73 46.66
C GLY A 7 62.46 -34.06 45.64
N ILE A 8 62.42 -35.34 45.28
CA ILE A 8 61.30 -36.29 45.38
C ILE A 8 59.87 -35.68 45.32
N SER A 9 59.11 -36.00 44.27
CA SER A 9 58.10 -37.06 44.32
C SER A 9 57.27 -37.10 43.03
N MET A 10 57.15 -38.31 42.48
CA MET A 10 56.32 -38.66 41.34
C MET A 10 55.07 -39.36 41.86
N ARG A 11 53.91 -39.05 41.25
CA ARG A 11 52.60 -39.76 41.25
C ARG A 11 51.47 -38.98 41.90
N LEU A 12 50.38 -38.84 41.13
CA LEU A 12 48.96 -38.76 41.51
C LEU A 12 48.23 -38.27 40.25
N ILE A 13 48.12 -39.09 39.20
CA ILE A 13 47.10 -40.12 39.00
C ILE A 13 45.69 -39.56 39.23
N ASN A 14 45.02 -39.48 38.08
CA ASN A 14 43.64 -39.15 37.79
C ASN A 14 42.64 -40.04 38.55
N THR A 15 41.41 -39.51 38.71
CA THR A 15 40.10 -40.19 38.87
C THR A 15 39.46 -40.34 40.27
N PHE A 16 38.17 -39.93 40.29
CA PHE A 16 37.00 -40.41 41.05
C PHE A 16 36.51 -39.65 42.30
N MET A 17 35.26 -39.16 42.16
CA MET A 17 34.12 -39.40 43.06
C MET A 17 33.66 -38.29 44.05
N ALA A 18 32.63 -37.56 43.60
CA ALA A 18 31.36 -37.30 44.28
C ALA A 18 31.32 -36.64 45.68
N CYS A 19 30.86 -35.38 45.70
CA CYS A 19 29.85 -34.91 46.65
C CYS A 19 28.72 -34.22 45.86
N VAL A 20 27.59 -34.90 45.73
CA VAL A 20 26.29 -34.36 45.32
C VAL A 20 25.44 -34.27 46.59
N LEU A 21 24.77 -33.14 46.83
CA LEU A 21 23.36 -33.01 47.26
C LEU A 21 23.07 -31.55 47.72
N THR A 22 22.44 -30.74 46.86
CA THR A 22 21.04 -30.18 46.94
C THR A 22 20.93 -28.91 47.80
N ILE A 23 20.26 -27.81 47.43
CA ILE A 23 18.92 -27.55 46.83
C ILE A 23 19.07 -26.18 46.10
N GLY A 24 18.68 -25.95 44.84
CA GLY A 24 17.31 -25.94 44.31
C GLY A 24 16.79 -24.51 44.17
N LEU A 25 16.95 -23.91 42.98
CA LEU A 25 16.08 -22.83 42.49
C LEU A 25 15.68 -23.21 41.06
N THR A 26 14.72 -24.11 40.98
CA THR A 26 13.88 -24.32 39.80
C THR A 26 13.05 -23.05 39.58
N GLY A 27 13.50 -22.20 38.66
CA GLY A 27 12.63 -21.20 38.04
C GLY A 27 11.91 -21.84 36.85
N CYS A 28 10.65 -22.21 37.02
CA CYS A 28 9.76 -22.54 35.91
C CYS A 28 9.38 -21.28 35.13
N GLY A 29 9.20 -21.40 33.81
CA GLY A 29 8.21 -20.59 33.09
C GLY A 29 8.76 -19.54 32.12
N ILE A 30 8.95 -19.97 30.88
CA ILE A 30 8.47 -19.33 29.65
C ILE A 30 8.01 -17.85 29.78
N VAL A 31 8.79 -16.93 29.22
CA VAL A 31 8.31 -15.64 28.68
C VAL A 31 8.99 -15.47 27.33
N GLN A 32 8.50 -16.21 26.32
CA GLN A 32 7.78 -15.66 25.16
C GLN A 32 8.47 -14.46 24.51
N SER A 33 8.92 -14.70 23.28
CA SER A 33 8.87 -13.77 22.14
C SER A 33 8.18 -12.43 22.41
N THR A 34 8.96 -11.40 22.74
CA THR A 34 8.49 -10.01 22.78
C THR A 34 9.41 -9.07 21.99
N TYR A 35 10.09 -9.57 20.96
CA TYR A 35 10.67 -8.66 19.96
C TYR A 35 9.60 -8.18 18.96
N GLU A 36 8.51 -8.92 18.79
CA GLU A 36 7.40 -8.52 17.92
C GLU A 36 6.31 -7.73 18.67
N GLY A 37 6.22 -7.83 20.00
CA GLY A 37 5.21 -7.14 20.81
C GLY A 37 5.55 -5.69 21.23
N ALA A 38 6.83 -5.34 21.37
CA ALA A 38 7.25 -3.99 21.76
C ALA A 38 7.29 -3.01 20.56
N ALA A 39 7.52 -3.50 19.34
CA ALA A 39 7.44 -2.69 18.14
C ALA A 39 5.98 -2.23 17.84
N ASP A 40 4.99 -2.99 18.29
CA ASP A 40 3.57 -2.70 18.02
C ASP A 40 2.95 -1.74 19.04
N LEU A 41 3.45 -1.71 20.29
CA LEU A 41 2.94 -0.80 21.34
C LEU A 41 3.41 0.65 21.17
N THR A 42 4.51 0.90 20.45
CA THR A 42 4.99 2.26 20.16
C THR A 42 4.33 2.90 18.94
N ASN A 43 3.68 2.12 18.07
CA ASN A 43 2.95 2.63 16.90
C ASN A 43 1.49 3.03 17.19
N SER A 44 1.01 2.83 18.43
CA SER A 44 -0.41 3.02 18.79
C SER A 44 -0.79 4.46 19.12
N VAL A 45 0.17 5.39 19.18
CA VAL A 45 -0.10 6.79 19.49
C VAL A 45 0.17 7.63 18.24
N PHE A 46 -0.89 7.87 17.46
CA PHE A 46 -0.97 8.90 16.40
C PHE A 46 -0.32 8.61 15.04
N SER A 47 -0.72 7.50 14.39
CA SER A 47 -0.55 7.38 12.94
C SER A 47 -1.68 8.09 12.20
N TRP A 48 -1.53 9.41 11.95
CA TRP A 48 -2.29 10.15 10.92
C TRP A 48 -1.84 9.70 9.53
N SER A 49 -2.02 8.41 9.24
CA SER A 49 -1.77 7.84 7.93
C SER A 49 -3.07 7.76 7.14
N ILE A 50 -2.99 8.03 5.84
CA ILE A 50 -4.08 7.73 4.91
C ILE A 50 -4.34 6.22 4.98
N ARG A 51 -5.55 5.85 5.43
CA ARG A 51 -6.04 4.47 5.57
C ARG A 51 -7.16 4.15 4.61
N THR A 52 -7.83 5.18 4.12
CA THR A 52 -8.96 5.08 3.20
C THR A 52 -8.76 6.13 2.11
N ILE A 53 -8.98 5.73 0.87
CA ILE A 53 -9.09 6.62 -0.26
C ILE A 53 -10.55 7.09 -0.30
N HIS A 54 -10.76 8.38 -0.07
CA HIS A 54 -12.07 9.03 -0.16
C HIS A 54 -12.16 9.77 -1.50
N LEU A 55 -13.07 9.38 -2.39
CA LEU A 55 -13.28 10.05 -3.67
C LEU A 55 -14.75 10.40 -3.85
N ASP A 56 -15.01 11.62 -4.31
CA ASP A 56 -16.32 12.07 -4.81
C ASP A 56 -16.19 12.34 -6.30
N ILE A 57 -16.88 11.55 -7.12
CA ILE A 57 -16.79 11.61 -8.58
C ILE A 57 -18.13 12.10 -9.13
N THR A 58 -18.13 13.27 -9.77
CA THR A 58 -19.32 13.88 -10.36
C THR A 58 -19.25 13.85 -11.88
N ALA A 59 -20.29 13.33 -12.51
CA ALA A 59 -20.48 13.37 -13.95
C ALA A 59 -21.36 14.53 -14.37
N ARG A 60 -20.88 15.29 -15.36
CA ARG A 60 -21.67 16.32 -16.04
C ARG A 60 -22.69 15.71 -17.02
N ALA A 61 -23.60 16.53 -17.52
CA ALA A 61 -24.67 16.10 -18.41
C ALA A 61 -24.13 15.52 -19.72
N GLU A 62 -23.05 16.11 -20.23
CA GLU A 62 -22.38 15.81 -21.49
C GLU A 62 -21.36 14.66 -21.40
N LEU A 63 -21.39 13.87 -20.31
CA LEU A 63 -20.48 12.73 -20.13
C LEU A 63 -20.57 11.76 -21.33
N ASN A 64 -19.42 11.46 -21.94
CA ASN A 64 -19.25 10.44 -22.98
C ASN A 64 -20.29 10.57 -24.12
N MET A 65 -20.53 11.81 -24.52
CA MET A 65 -21.58 12.19 -25.45
C MET A 65 -21.12 12.07 -26.90
N ASP A 66 -21.80 11.26 -27.72
CA ASP A 66 -21.50 11.12 -29.15
C ASP A 66 -21.88 12.35 -29.99
N ASP A 67 -21.60 12.26 -31.29
CA ASP A 67 -21.91 13.26 -32.31
C ASP A 67 -23.42 13.53 -32.45
N GLU A 68 -24.28 12.60 -32.03
CA GLU A 68 -25.74 12.77 -31.96
C GLU A 68 -26.20 13.46 -30.67
N LYS A 69 -25.25 13.87 -29.81
CA LYS A 69 -25.46 14.49 -28.50
C LYS A 69 -26.13 13.56 -27.48
N LEU A 70 -25.94 12.25 -27.62
CA LEU A 70 -26.41 11.27 -26.66
C LEU A 70 -25.31 10.94 -25.64
N SER A 71 -25.52 11.40 -24.41
CA SER A 71 -24.63 11.11 -23.28
C SER A 71 -24.74 9.66 -22.84
N SER A 72 -23.62 9.06 -22.46
CA SER A 72 -23.57 7.65 -22.08
C SER A 72 -22.77 7.42 -20.80
N PRO A 73 -23.01 6.31 -20.08
CA PRO A 73 -22.21 5.95 -18.90
C PRO A 73 -20.75 5.70 -19.25
N VAL A 74 -19.88 5.80 -18.25
CA VAL A 74 -18.45 5.50 -18.34
C VAL A 74 -18.05 4.54 -17.24
N VAL A 75 -17.19 3.58 -17.56
CA VAL A 75 -16.53 2.74 -16.56
C VAL A 75 -15.35 3.52 -15.99
N ILE A 76 -15.31 3.67 -14.67
CA ILE A 76 -14.18 4.23 -13.95
C ILE A 76 -13.45 3.08 -13.26
N ARG A 77 -12.15 2.96 -13.52
CA ARG A 77 -11.26 2.03 -12.82
C ARG A 77 -10.33 2.80 -11.90
N ILE A 78 -10.29 2.38 -10.64
CA ILE A 78 -9.45 2.97 -9.60
C ILE A 78 -8.45 1.90 -9.19
N TYR A 79 -7.18 2.18 -9.42
CA TYR A 79 -6.06 1.29 -9.19
C TYR A 79 -5.24 1.78 -8.01
N GLN A 80 -4.85 0.88 -7.13
CA GLN A 80 -3.81 1.11 -6.15
C GLN A 80 -2.52 0.49 -6.67
N LEU A 81 -1.47 1.29 -6.76
CA LEU A 81 -0.27 0.99 -7.51
C LEU A 81 0.98 1.20 -6.67
N LYS A 82 2.04 0.43 -6.97
CA LYS A 82 3.38 0.64 -6.40
C LYS A 82 4.05 1.90 -6.94
N ASP A 83 3.79 2.24 -8.21
CA ASP A 83 4.46 3.36 -8.89
C ASP A 83 3.55 4.01 -9.93
N ALA A 84 3.80 5.29 -10.22
CA ALA A 84 3.05 6.04 -11.24
C ALA A 84 3.61 5.84 -12.65
N GLU A 85 4.89 5.49 -12.77
CA GLU A 85 5.60 5.39 -14.07
C GLU A 85 4.97 4.32 -14.95
N THR A 86 4.72 3.13 -14.39
CA THR A 86 4.05 2.03 -15.08
C THR A 86 2.70 2.49 -15.60
N PHE A 87 1.83 3.01 -14.73
CA PHE A 87 0.49 3.45 -15.12
C PHE A 87 0.50 4.57 -16.17
N ASN A 88 1.45 5.52 -16.09
CA ASN A 88 1.60 6.60 -17.06
C ASN A 88 2.10 6.11 -18.43
N SER A 89 2.85 5.02 -18.47
CA SER A 89 3.36 4.43 -19.71
C SER A 89 2.35 3.52 -20.43
N VAL A 90 1.37 2.98 -19.72
CA VAL A 90 0.36 2.07 -20.30
C VAL A 90 -0.56 2.82 -21.27
N PHE A 91 -0.83 2.18 -22.42
CA PHE A 91 -1.76 2.68 -23.43
C PHE A 91 -3.22 2.48 -23.01
N TYR A 92 -4.10 3.32 -23.54
CA TYR A 92 -5.53 3.29 -23.22
C TYR A 92 -6.15 1.91 -23.47
N GLU A 93 -5.88 1.33 -24.64
CA GLU A 93 -6.43 0.06 -25.07
C GLU A 93 -5.97 -1.10 -24.18
N ASP A 94 -4.76 -1.01 -23.66
CA ASP A 94 -4.22 -2.01 -22.74
C ASP A 94 -4.95 -1.95 -21.38
N LEU A 95 -5.25 -0.74 -20.88
CA LEU A 95 -6.08 -0.57 -19.67
C LEU A 95 -7.54 -0.96 -19.89
N VAL A 96 -8.09 -0.85 -21.10
CA VAL A 96 -9.45 -1.32 -21.40
C VAL A 96 -9.52 -2.85 -21.38
N ASN A 97 -8.60 -3.50 -22.08
CA ASN A 97 -8.73 -4.93 -22.43
C ASN A 97 -7.97 -5.89 -21.51
N LYS A 98 -6.86 -5.46 -20.90
CA LYS A 98 -5.90 -6.34 -20.21
C LYS A 98 -5.09 -5.58 -19.15
N ASP A 99 -5.78 -4.82 -18.31
CA ASP A 99 -5.16 -3.93 -17.32
C ASP A 99 -4.22 -4.65 -16.35
N SER A 100 -4.60 -5.84 -15.85
CA SER A 100 -3.73 -6.64 -14.97
C SER A 100 -2.41 -7.01 -15.65
N ASP A 101 -2.43 -7.40 -16.92
CA ASP A 101 -1.22 -7.75 -17.68
C ASP A 101 -0.39 -6.52 -18.05
N ALA A 102 -1.05 -5.37 -18.23
CA ALA A 102 -0.40 -4.11 -18.56
C ALA A 102 0.31 -3.50 -17.33
N LEU A 103 -0.34 -3.56 -16.16
CA LEU A 103 0.16 -2.98 -14.91
C LEU A 103 1.06 -3.95 -14.12
N LYS A 104 0.94 -5.26 -14.36
CA LYS A 104 1.81 -6.32 -13.82
C LYS A 104 1.99 -6.17 -12.30
N GLU A 105 3.24 -6.27 -11.85
CA GLU A 105 3.64 -6.16 -10.45
C GLU A 105 3.32 -4.79 -9.82
N SER A 106 3.06 -3.75 -10.62
CA SER A 106 2.67 -2.45 -10.07
C SER A 106 1.26 -2.48 -9.50
N LEU A 107 0.35 -3.29 -10.06
CA LEU A 107 -1.02 -3.42 -9.58
C LEU A 107 -1.08 -4.16 -8.23
N LEU A 108 -1.65 -3.49 -7.23
CA LEU A 108 -1.89 -4.07 -5.91
C LEU A 108 -3.37 -4.38 -5.67
N GLU A 109 -4.24 -3.48 -6.11
CA GLU A 109 -5.69 -3.60 -5.95
C GLU A 109 -6.40 -2.75 -7.01
N SER A 110 -7.60 -3.16 -7.41
CA SER A 110 -8.43 -2.43 -8.37
C SER A 110 -9.88 -2.42 -7.93
N LYS A 111 -10.58 -1.31 -8.19
CA LYS A 111 -12.02 -1.18 -8.05
C LYS A 111 -12.62 -0.59 -9.32
N GLU A 112 -13.73 -1.14 -9.75
CA GLU A 112 -14.48 -0.68 -10.93
C GLU A 112 -15.84 -0.13 -10.50
N LEU A 113 -16.28 0.97 -11.13
CA LEU A 113 -17.62 1.52 -10.99
C LEU A 113 -18.14 2.07 -12.31
N ILE A 114 -19.46 2.15 -12.44
CA ILE A 114 -20.13 2.77 -13.58
C ILE A 114 -20.62 4.15 -13.17
N LEU A 115 -20.14 5.19 -13.85
CA LEU A 115 -20.55 6.57 -13.66
C LEU A 115 -21.56 6.95 -14.75
N LYS A 116 -22.76 7.39 -14.36
CA LYS A 116 -23.82 7.79 -15.30
C LYS A 116 -23.84 9.32 -15.48
N PRO A 117 -24.27 9.85 -16.63
CA PRO A 117 -24.44 11.29 -16.81
C PRO A 117 -25.35 11.90 -15.72
N ASN A 118 -25.06 13.13 -15.27
CA ASN A 118 -25.79 13.85 -14.21
C ASN A 118 -25.87 13.12 -12.86
N THR A 119 -24.86 12.33 -12.52
CA THR A 119 -24.79 11.65 -11.21
C THR A 119 -23.51 11.98 -10.47
N SER A 120 -23.53 11.78 -9.16
CA SER A 120 -22.34 11.78 -8.32
C SER A 120 -22.25 10.44 -7.59
N VAL A 121 -21.03 9.93 -7.45
CA VAL A 121 -20.72 8.70 -6.73
C VAL A 121 -19.60 8.99 -5.73
N SER A 122 -19.88 8.71 -4.46
CA SER A 122 -18.87 8.70 -3.40
C SER A 122 -18.35 7.28 -3.23
N VAL A 123 -17.03 7.12 -3.12
CA VAL A 123 -16.40 5.82 -2.94
C VAL A 123 -15.30 5.89 -1.90
N ASP A 124 -15.42 4.99 -0.92
CA ASP A 124 -14.40 4.72 0.08
C ASP A 124 -13.73 3.38 -0.24
N ILE A 125 -12.40 3.38 -0.24
CA ILE A 125 -11.58 2.21 -0.55
C ILE A 125 -10.48 2.10 0.50
N PRO A 126 -10.31 0.94 1.18
CA PRO A 126 -9.17 0.73 2.04
C PRO A 126 -7.85 0.96 1.28
N PHE A 127 -6.98 1.81 1.82
CA PHE A 127 -5.72 2.12 1.18
C PHE A 127 -4.66 1.07 1.55
N ASN A 128 -4.21 0.32 0.55
CA ASN A 128 -3.21 -0.70 0.67
C ASN A 128 -1.90 -0.07 1.15
N LYS A 129 -1.33 -0.61 2.24
CA LYS A 129 -0.11 -0.07 2.85
C LYS A 129 1.11 -0.10 1.92
N LYS A 130 1.10 -0.95 0.89
CA LYS A 130 2.16 -1.08 -0.12
C LYS A 130 1.93 -0.18 -1.34
N ALA A 131 0.79 0.51 -1.43
CA ALA A 131 0.49 1.41 -2.52
C ALA A 131 1.03 2.81 -2.20
N ASP A 132 1.68 3.40 -3.20
CA ASP A 132 2.16 4.78 -3.15
C ASP A 132 1.33 5.70 -4.04
N VAL A 133 0.60 5.10 -4.98
CA VAL A 133 -0.13 5.80 -6.05
C VAL A 133 -1.53 5.24 -6.21
N VAL A 134 -2.48 6.14 -6.47
CA VAL A 134 -3.83 5.84 -6.94
C VAL A 134 -3.96 6.29 -8.38
N GLY A 135 -4.08 5.34 -9.30
CA GLY A 135 -4.38 5.60 -10.72
C GLY A 135 -5.89 5.56 -10.94
N ILE A 136 -6.45 6.55 -11.62
CA ILE A 136 -7.89 6.58 -11.95
C ILE A 136 -8.01 6.69 -13.47
N ALA A 137 -8.67 5.74 -14.10
CA ALA A 137 -8.92 5.74 -15.54
C ALA A 137 -10.42 5.79 -15.82
N ALA A 138 -10.83 6.70 -16.69
CA ALA A 138 -12.17 6.78 -17.24
C ALA A 138 -12.15 6.20 -18.65
N LEU A 139 -12.87 5.08 -18.84
CA LEU A 139 -12.90 4.35 -20.10
C LEU A 139 -13.93 4.97 -21.05
N TYR A 140 -13.58 6.13 -21.61
CA TYR A 140 -14.39 6.87 -22.56
C TYR A 140 -14.50 6.17 -23.92
N ARG A 141 -15.56 6.46 -24.68
CA ARG A 141 -15.70 5.91 -26.03
C ARG A 141 -14.68 6.49 -27.01
N ASP A 142 -14.33 7.76 -26.83
CA ASP A 142 -13.41 8.52 -27.69
C ASP A 142 -12.48 9.40 -26.84
N PRO A 143 -11.48 8.80 -26.17
CA PRO A 143 -10.58 9.54 -25.30
C PRO A 143 -9.63 10.44 -26.10
N ASN A 144 -9.37 11.65 -25.60
CA ASN A 144 -8.30 12.49 -26.15
C ASN A 144 -6.93 11.95 -25.70
N LEU A 145 -6.34 11.07 -26.52
CA LEU A 145 -5.04 10.45 -26.24
C LEU A 145 -3.88 11.46 -26.25
N LYS A 146 -4.01 12.58 -26.99
CA LYS A 146 -2.96 13.60 -27.06
C LYS A 146 -2.88 14.42 -25.78
N GLU A 147 -4.04 14.81 -25.23
CA GLU A 147 -4.13 15.55 -23.98
C GLU A 147 -4.08 14.65 -22.74
N ASN A 148 -4.16 13.32 -22.93
CA ASN A 148 -4.13 12.34 -21.86
C ASN A 148 -5.23 12.59 -20.80
N SER A 149 -6.38 13.10 -21.23
CA SER A 149 -7.46 13.58 -20.37
C SER A 149 -8.33 12.48 -19.76
N TRP A 150 -8.05 11.23 -20.08
CA TRP A 150 -8.83 10.06 -19.71
C TRP A 150 -8.35 9.40 -18.41
N ARG A 151 -7.23 9.85 -17.82
CA ARG A 151 -6.69 9.34 -16.56
C ARG A 151 -6.20 10.43 -15.62
N LEU A 152 -6.15 10.09 -14.33
CA LEU A 152 -5.57 10.86 -13.25
C LEU A 152 -4.63 10.00 -12.42
N VAL A 153 -3.66 10.65 -11.78
CA VAL A 153 -2.74 10.03 -10.83
C VAL A 153 -2.77 10.85 -9.56
N LEU A 154 -3.06 10.21 -8.43
CA LEU A 154 -3.00 10.79 -7.10
C LEU A 154 -1.93 10.06 -6.31
N THR A 155 -0.95 10.79 -5.79
CA THR A 155 0.01 10.26 -4.83
C THR A 155 -0.58 10.23 -3.43
N ARG A 156 0.08 9.55 -2.49
CA ARG A 156 -0.34 9.55 -1.09
C ARG A 156 -0.51 10.95 -0.48
N SER A 157 0.32 11.92 -0.86
CA SER A 157 0.21 13.31 -0.37
C SER A 157 -0.97 14.07 -0.97
N ASP A 158 -1.51 13.61 -2.10
CA ASP A 158 -2.72 14.18 -2.68
C ASP A 158 -3.97 13.71 -1.93
N LEU A 159 -3.90 12.67 -1.11
CA LEU A 159 -5.07 12.14 -0.40
C LEU A 159 -5.26 12.82 0.96
N HIS A 160 -6.52 12.98 1.36
CA HIS A 160 -6.88 13.53 2.66
C HIS A 160 -7.42 12.45 3.59
N ILE A 161 -7.25 12.66 4.90
CA ILE A 161 -7.60 11.67 5.91
C ILE A 161 -9.11 11.56 6.11
N ASN A 162 -9.84 12.68 6.02
CA ASN A 162 -11.29 12.73 6.31
C ASN A 162 -12.09 13.49 5.24
N LYS A 163 -11.45 13.92 4.15
CA LYS A 163 -12.10 14.70 3.08
C LYS A 163 -11.98 13.93 1.76
N PRO A 164 -13.05 13.81 0.97
CA PRO A 164 -12.93 13.23 -0.35
C PRO A 164 -12.12 14.14 -1.28
N ARG A 165 -11.41 13.52 -2.23
CA ARG A 165 -10.92 14.23 -3.41
C ARG A 165 -12.07 14.36 -4.40
N GLU A 166 -12.34 15.59 -4.80
CA GLU A 166 -13.41 15.90 -5.74
C GLU A 166 -12.90 15.75 -7.18
N ILE A 167 -13.60 14.94 -7.95
CA ILE A 167 -13.26 14.62 -9.34
C ILE A 167 -14.47 14.92 -10.22
N ILE A 168 -14.25 15.63 -11.32
CA ILE A 168 -15.26 15.84 -12.35
C ILE A 168 -14.94 15.01 -13.59
N ALA A 169 -15.94 14.29 -14.07
CA ALA A 169 -15.97 13.69 -15.39
C ALA A 169 -16.93 14.46 -16.30
N SER A 170 -16.46 14.91 -17.45
CA SER A 170 -17.22 15.71 -18.42
C SER A 170 -16.72 15.46 -19.82
N GLN A 171 -17.62 15.37 -20.81
CA GLN A 171 -17.25 15.03 -22.19
C GLN A 171 -16.40 13.75 -22.19
N TYR A 172 -15.14 13.86 -22.62
CA TYR A 172 -14.14 12.79 -22.65
C TYR A 172 -12.96 13.06 -21.70
N THR A 173 -13.21 13.73 -20.58
CA THR A 173 -12.19 14.21 -19.65
C THR A 173 -12.55 13.91 -18.22
N ILE A 174 -11.58 13.39 -17.45
CA ILE A 174 -11.64 13.26 -16.00
C ILE A 174 -10.60 14.19 -15.36
N LYS A 175 -11.01 15.00 -14.39
CA LYS A 175 -10.18 16.03 -13.75
C LYS A 175 -10.38 16.07 -12.25
N LEU A 176 -9.28 16.25 -11.54
CA LEU A 176 -9.27 16.61 -10.12
C LEU A 176 -9.67 18.09 -10.01
N LEU A 177 -10.59 18.41 -9.11
CA LEU A 177 -10.91 19.81 -8.82
C LEU A 177 -9.85 20.44 -7.93
N ASP A 178 -9.46 21.66 -8.28
CA ASP A 178 -8.59 22.48 -7.44
C ASP A 178 -9.33 22.86 -6.16
N GLU A 179 -8.63 22.76 -5.04
CA GLU A 179 -9.16 23.20 -3.77
C GLU A 179 -9.09 24.73 -3.72
N SER A 180 -10.26 25.39 -3.77
CA SER A 180 -10.34 26.83 -3.55
C SER A 180 -9.72 27.16 -2.19
N LYS A 181 -8.65 27.96 -2.20
CA LYS A 181 -8.00 28.48 -1.00
C LYS A 181 -8.87 29.49 -0.27
#